data_AF-M6D5Q6-F1
#
_entry.id   AF-M6D5Q6-F1
#
_cell.length_a   1.000
_cell.length_b   1.000
_cell.length_c   1.000
_cell.angle_alpha   90.00
_cell.angle_beta   90.00
_cell.angle_gamma   90.00
#
_symmetry.space_group_name_H-M   'P 1'
#
loop_
_entity.id
_entity.type
_entity.pdbx_description
1 polymer ?
#
loop_
_entity_poly.entity_id
_entity_poly.type
_entity_poly.pdbx_seq_one_letter_code
_entity_poly.pdbx_strand_id
1 'polypeptide(L)'
;MGSENVSKGQLWTGRVLSGLVILFLLFDGVIKFFLDKLPPEAQAEGAKLGYPPEVMPYIGTILIIITLLYAFPRTAVLGATLLTGYLGGAVATHVRVLNPLGSHILFPIYMGIILWAGIYLRFPKLRELTPWQK
;
A
#
# COMPACT_ATOMS: atom_id res chain seq x y z
N MET A 1 29.94 5.56 -13.52
CA MET A 1 28.47 5.73 -13.58
C MET A 1 27.91 4.71 -14.55
N GLY A 2 27.70 3.47 -14.07
CA GLY A 2 27.19 2.39 -14.91
C GLY A 2 25.70 2.59 -15.12
N SER A 3 25.29 2.96 -16.32
CA SER A 3 23.90 2.77 -16.75
C SER A 3 23.67 1.25 -16.85
N GLU A 4 23.34 0.60 -15.73
CA GLU A 4 22.80 -0.76 -15.81
C GLU A 4 21.50 -0.67 -16.60
N ASN A 5 21.54 -1.16 -17.83
CA ASN A 5 20.37 -1.25 -18.70
C ASN A 5 19.33 -2.14 -18.00
N VAL A 6 18.33 -1.51 -17.40
CA VAL A 6 17.20 -2.17 -16.75
C VAL A 6 16.57 -3.12 -17.78
N SER A 7 16.61 -4.42 -17.53
CA SER A 7 16.06 -5.39 -18.49
C SER A 7 14.55 -5.15 -18.67
N LYS A 8 14.04 -5.43 -19.88
CA LYS A 8 12.60 -5.30 -20.18
C LYS A 8 11.74 -6.12 -19.21
N GLY A 9 12.21 -7.32 -18.84
CA GLY A 9 11.54 -8.18 -17.87
C GLY A 9 11.45 -7.52 -16.49
N GLN A 10 12.55 -6.95 -16.00
CA GLN A 10 12.57 -6.26 -14.70
C GLN A 10 11.59 -5.07 -14.65
N LEU A 11 11.53 -4.28 -15.72
CA LEU A 11 10.57 -3.16 -15.83
C LEU A 11 9.12 -3.65 -15.81
N TRP A 12 8.80 -4.71 -16.53
CA TRP A 12 7.46 -5.28 -16.57
C TRP A 12 7.05 -5.87 -15.23
N THR A 13 7.92 -6.64 -14.57
CA THR A 13 7.67 -7.15 -13.22
C THR A 13 7.39 -5.99 -12.26
N GLY A 14 8.22 -4.94 -12.27
CA GLY A 14 7.99 -3.76 -11.43
C GLY A 14 6.66 -3.07 -11.71
N ARG A 15 6.23 -2.98 -12.98
CA ARG A 15 4.93 -2.42 -13.36
C ARG A 15 3.76 -3.29 -12.89
N VAL A 16 3.85 -4.61 -13.02
CA VAL A 16 2.80 -5.55 -12.57
C VAL A 16 2.63 -5.46 -11.05
N LEU A 17 3.72 -5.57 -10.28
CA LEU A 17 3.67 -5.45 -8.82
C LEU A 17 3.06 -4.12 -8.38
N SER A 18 3.47 -3.03 -9.02
CA SER A 18 2.94 -1.71 -8.71
C SER A 18 1.47 -1.57 -9.09
N GLY A 19 1.06 -2.12 -10.22
CA GLY A 19 -0.33 -2.14 -10.66
C GLY A 19 -1.23 -2.91 -9.69
N LEU A 20 -0.77 -4.07 -9.21
CA LEU A 20 -1.48 -4.86 -8.20
C LEU A 20 -1.67 -4.08 -6.89
N VAL A 21 -0.60 -3.42 -6.41
CA VAL A 21 -0.65 -2.58 -5.22
C VAL A 21 -1.62 -1.41 -5.40
N ILE A 22 -1.54 -0.70 -6.52
CA ILE A 22 -2.41 0.44 -6.83
C ILE A 22 -3.87 -0.02 -6.87
N LEU A 23 -4.16 -1.10 -7.60
CA LEU A 23 -5.52 -1.61 -7.75
C LEU A 23 -6.11 -2.01 -6.38
N PHE A 24 -5.34 -2.77 -5.59
CA PHE A 24 -5.77 -3.19 -4.27
C PHE A 24 -6.04 -2.02 -3.33
N LEU A 25 -5.10 -1.05 -3.24
CA LEU A 25 -5.22 0.06 -2.31
C LEU A 25 -6.29 1.07 -2.73
N LEU A 26 -6.51 1.28 -4.04
CA LEU A 26 -7.64 2.08 -4.51
C LEU A 26 -8.97 1.39 -4.19
N PHE A 27 -9.06 0.08 -4.40
CA PHE A 27 -10.24 -0.71 -4.03
C PHE A 27 -10.53 -0.62 -2.52
N ASP A 28 -9.52 -0.87 -1.68
CA ASP A 28 -9.60 -0.75 -0.23
C ASP A 28 -9.98 0.67 0.24
N GLY A 29 -9.46 1.70 -0.43
CA GLY A 29 -9.80 3.10 -0.16
C GLY A 29 -11.24 3.45 -0.54
N VAL A 30 -11.70 3.01 -1.70
CA VAL A 30 -13.05 3.27 -2.22
C VAL A 30 -14.11 2.55 -1.39
N ILE A 31 -13.88 1.31 -1.00
CA ILE A 31 -14.85 0.54 -0.21
C ILE A 31 -15.18 1.20 1.13
N LYS A 32 -14.24 1.95 1.73
CA LYS A 32 -14.47 2.67 2.99
C LYS A 32 -15.58 3.72 2.93
N PHE A 33 -15.93 4.20 1.74
CA PHE A 33 -17.07 5.13 1.53
C PHE A 33 -18.42 4.43 1.49
N PHE A 34 -18.42 3.12 1.30
CA PHE A 34 -19.61 2.31 1.11
C PHE A 34 -19.76 1.23 2.18
N LEU A 35 -19.05 1.37 3.31
CA LEU A 35 -19.03 0.35 4.37
C LEU A 35 -20.45 0.01 4.83
N ASP A 36 -21.32 1.01 4.98
CA ASP A 36 -22.74 0.89 5.32
C ASP A 36 -23.58 0.10 4.29
N LYS A 37 -23.10 -0.01 3.05
CA LYS A 37 -23.77 -0.70 1.94
C LYS A 37 -23.15 -2.06 1.62
N LEU A 38 -22.08 -2.45 2.30
CA LEU A 38 -21.47 -3.77 2.13
C LEU A 38 -22.33 -4.88 2.77
N PRO A 39 -22.09 -6.15 2.43
CA PRO A 39 -22.72 -7.27 3.12
C PRO A 39 -22.52 -7.22 4.65
N PRO A 40 -23.48 -7.72 5.46
CA PRO A 40 -23.40 -7.66 6.92
C PRO A 40 -22.10 -8.22 7.51
N GLU A 41 -21.52 -9.24 6.87
CA GLU A 41 -20.26 -9.84 7.29
C GLU A 41 -19.10 -8.83 7.17
N ALA A 42 -19.04 -8.08 6.07
CA ALA A 42 -18.02 -7.06 5.86
C ALA A 42 -18.20 -5.86 6.81
N GLN A 43 -19.45 -5.48 7.10
CA GLN A 43 -19.76 -4.46 8.11
C GLN A 43 -19.28 -4.88 9.50
N ALA A 44 -19.54 -6.14 9.87
CA ALA A 44 -19.11 -6.69 11.14
C ALA A 44 -17.58 -6.70 11.28
N GLU A 45 -16.85 -7.11 10.23
CA GLU A 45 -15.38 -7.04 10.22
C GLU A 45 -14.86 -5.60 10.35
N GLY A 46 -15.46 -4.64 9.62
CA GLY A 46 -15.10 -3.22 9.73
C GLY A 46 -15.34 -2.66 11.13
N ALA A 47 -16.46 -3.03 11.76
CA ALA A 47 -16.81 -2.60 13.11
C ALA A 47 -15.81 -3.10 14.17
N LYS A 48 -15.22 -4.29 13.98
CA LYS A 48 -14.20 -4.85 14.89
C LYS A 48 -12.95 -3.97 15.02
N LEU A 49 -12.66 -3.12 14.04
CA LEU A 49 -11.54 -2.17 14.12
C LEU A 49 -11.73 -1.13 15.23
N GLY A 50 -12.97 -0.93 15.69
CA GLY A 50 -13.31 -0.04 16.80
C GLY A 50 -13.14 1.44 16.44
N TYR A 51 -13.28 1.77 15.15
CA TYR A 51 -13.39 3.14 14.66
C TYR A 51 -14.86 3.51 14.46
N PRO A 52 -15.26 4.76 14.77
CA PRO A 52 -16.57 5.27 14.37
C PRO A 52 -16.78 5.15 12.85
N PRO A 53 -17.96 4.72 12.35
CA PRO A 53 -18.20 4.60 10.91
C PRO A 53 -17.96 5.90 10.13
N GLU A 54 -18.20 7.05 10.77
CA GLU A 54 -18.06 8.39 10.19
C GLU A 54 -16.61 8.72 9.83
N VAL A 55 -15.62 8.07 10.46
CA VAL A 55 -14.21 8.30 10.15
C VAL A 55 -13.71 7.48 8.96
N MET A 56 -14.45 6.45 8.53
CA MET A 56 -14.02 5.56 7.43
C MET A 56 -13.81 6.30 6.09
N PRO A 57 -14.69 7.21 5.66
CA PRO A 57 -14.46 7.99 4.44
C PRO A 57 -13.18 8.83 4.47
N TYR A 58 -12.79 9.35 5.64
CA TYR A 58 -11.54 10.13 5.77
C TYR A 58 -10.32 9.23 5.62
N ILE A 59 -10.33 8.05 6.24
CA ILE A 59 -9.27 7.05 6.08
C ILE A 59 -9.15 6.63 4.61
N GLY A 60 -10.29 6.36 3.95
CA GLY A 60 -10.35 6.04 2.51
C GLY A 60 -9.82 7.17 1.63
N THR A 61 -10.19 8.42 1.92
CA THR A 61 -9.71 9.61 1.19
C THR A 61 -8.19 9.73 1.25
N ILE A 62 -7.60 9.62 2.44
CA ILE A 62 -6.15 9.68 2.62
C ILE A 62 -5.47 8.58 1.82
N LEU A 63 -5.97 7.33 1.93
CA LEU A 63 -5.42 6.19 1.21
C LEU A 63 -5.45 6.40 -0.31
N ILE A 64 -6.58 6.89 -0.86
CA ILE A 64 -6.71 7.14 -2.30
C ILE A 64 -5.69 8.20 -2.74
N ILE A 65 -5.59 9.33 -2.04
CA ILE A 65 -4.67 10.42 -2.40
C ILE A 65 -3.23 9.92 -2.44
N ILE A 66 -2.77 9.24 -1.39
CA ILE A 66 -1.37 8.76 -1.34
C ILE A 66 -1.12 7.61 -2.32
N THR A 67 -2.15 6.81 -2.65
CA THR A 67 -2.07 5.78 -3.70
C THR A 67 -1.96 6.41 -5.09
N LEU A 68 -2.68 7.50 -5.35
CA LEU A 68 -2.54 8.25 -6.60
C LEU A 68 -1.14 8.85 -6.72
N LEU A 69 -0.59 9.42 -5.65
CA LEU A 69 0.81 9.88 -5.61
C LEU A 69 1.78 8.74 -5.94
N TYR A 70 1.53 7.54 -5.44
CA TYR A 70 2.35 6.35 -5.76
C TYR A 70 2.20 5.91 -7.23
N ALA A 71 1.01 6.05 -7.81
CA ALA A 71 0.73 5.66 -9.19
C ALA A 71 1.44 6.54 -10.23
N PHE A 72 1.57 7.84 -9.96
CA PHE A 72 2.25 8.77 -10.87
C PHE A 72 3.78 8.63 -10.79
N PRO A 73 4.48 8.34 -11.91
CA PRO A 73 5.92 8.06 -11.88
C PRO A 73 6.79 9.17 -11.28
N ARG A 74 6.37 10.43 -11.39
CA ARG A 74 7.10 11.59 -10.85
C ARG A 74 7.02 11.70 -9.33
N THR A 75 5.96 11.17 -8.72
CA THR A 75 5.70 11.23 -7.28
C THR A 75 5.74 9.86 -6.61
N ALA A 76 6.07 8.79 -7.37
CA ALA A 76 5.98 7.41 -6.92
C ALA A 76 6.72 7.16 -5.60
N VAL A 77 7.93 7.72 -5.45
CA VAL A 77 8.74 7.57 -4.24
C VAL A 77 8.07 8.23 -3.03
N LEU A 78 7.55 9.46 -3.20
CA LEU A 78 6.80 10.14 -2.15
C LEU A 78 5.55 9.34 -1.76
N GLY A 79 4.79 8.87 -2.75
CA GLY A 79 3.61 8.04 -2.50
C GLY A 79 3.96 6.75 -1.75
N ALA A 80 5.07 6.10 -2.08
CA ALA A 80 5.54 4.91 -1.37
C ALA A 80 5.93 5.19 0.09
N THR A 81 6.63 6.30 0.34
CA THR A 81 6.97 6.71 1.70
C THR A 81 5.71 6.99 2.53
N LEU A 82 4.74 7.72 1.98
CA LEU A 82 3.47 8.01 2.66
C LEU A 82 2.65 6.74 2.90
N LEU A 83 2.58 5.85 1.91
CA LEU A 83 1.93 4.55 2.03
C LEU A 83 2.60 3.67 3.09
N THR A 84 3.92 3.74 3.26
CA THR A 84 4.61 3.00 4.32
C THR A 84 4.13 3.45 5.71
N GLY A 85 3.98 4.76 5.92
CA GLY A 85 3.40 5.30 7.16
C GLY A 85 1.94 4.86 7.35
N TYR A 86 1.12 4.95 6.31
CA TYR A 86 -0.27 4.52 6.34
C TYR A 86 -0.41 3.02 6.69
N LEU A 87 0.36 2.15 6.02
CA LEU A 87 0.36 0.71 6.25
C LEU A 87 0.87 0.36 7.65
N GLY A 88 1.85 1.09 8.19
CA GLY A 88 2.25 0.97 9.59
C GLY A 88 1.12 1.28 10.57
N GLY A 89 0.31 2.29 10.26
CA GLY A 89 -0.93 2.58 10.99
C GLY A 89 -1.93 1.41 10.93
N ALA A 90 -2.12 0.81 9.75
CA ALA A 90 -2.98 -0.36 9.59
C ALA A 90 -2.50 -1.57 10.41
N VAL A 91 -1.18 -1.82 10.46
CA VAL A 91 -0.60 -2.83 11.36
C VAL A 91 -0.96 -2.53 12.82
N ALA A 92 -0.75 -1.29 13.27
CA ALA A 92 -1.04 -0.89 14.64
C ALA A 92 -2.53 -1.06 15.00
N THR A 93 -3.44 -0.70 14.08
CA THR A 93 -4.88 -0.93 14.24
C THR A 93 -5.19 -2.40 14.47
N HIS A 94 -4.69 -3.29 13.61
CA HIS A 94 -4.96 -4.73 13.72
C HIS A 94 -4.34 -5.37 14.96
N VAL A 95 -3.15 -4.90 15.37
CA VAL A 95 -2.51 -5.32 16.63
C VAL A 95 -3.36 -4.89 17.83
N ARG A 96 -3.89 -3.65 17.84
CA ARG A 96 -4.72 -3.11 18.93
C ARG A 96 -5.95 -3.98 19.20
N VAL A 97 -6.57 -4.51 18.15
CA VAL A 97 -7.79 -5.33 18.25
C VAL A 97 -7.49 -6.83 18.26
N LEU A 98 -6.22 -7.22 18.39
CA LEU A 98 -5.75 -8.61 18.48
C LEU A 98 -6.22 -9.50 17.31
N ASN A 99 -6.26 -8.94 16.10
CA ASN A 99 -6.60 -9.71 14.92
C ASN A 99 -5.54 -10.79 14.62
N PRO A 100 -5.89 -11.84 13.85
CA PRO A 100 -4.95 -12.91 13.51
C PRO A 100 -3.69 -12.39 12.79
N LEU A 101 -2.53 -12.90 13.22
CA LEU A 101 -1.22 -12.44 12.77
C LEU A 101 -1.06 -12.54 11.25
N GLY A 102 -1.27 -13.74 10.68
CA GLY A 102 -0.96 -14.02 9.27
C GLY A 102 -1.88 -13.32 8.27
N SER A 103 -3.12 -13.01 8.64
CA SER A 103 -4.11 -12.48 7.70
C SER A 103 -4.34 -10.99 7.80
N HIS A 104 -4.26 -10.38 9.00
CA HIS A 104 -4.58 -8.97 9.19
C HIS A 104 -3.36 -8.14 9.58
N ILE A 105 -2.58 -8.61 10.56
CA ILE A 105 -1.43 -7.85 11.07
C ILE A 105 -0.30 -7.84 10.02
N LEU A 106 0.02 -8.98 9.42
CA LEU A 106 1.10 -9.08 8.44
C LEU A 106 0.69 -8.64 7.03
N PHE A 107 -0.61 -8.56 6.74
CA PHE A 107 -1.07 -8.23 5.39
C PHE A 107 -0.61 -6.83 4.90
N PRO A 108 -0.71 -5.74 5.69
CA PRO A 108 -0.14 -4.45 5.32
C PRO A 108 1.38 -4.50 5.12
N ILE A 109 2.10 -5.39 5.81
CA ILE A 109 3.54 -5.58 5.66
C ILE A 109 3.85 -6.24 4.31
N TYR A 110 3.10 -7.27 3.91
CA TYR A 110 3.22 -7.88 2.59
C TYR A 110 2.98 -6.85 1.49
N MET A 111 1.96 -6.00 1.65
CA MET A 111 1.69 -4.90 0.72
C MET A 111 2.85 -3.90 0.65
N GLY A 112 3.43 -3.52 1.78
CA GLY A 112 4.61 -2.65 1.83
C GLY A 112 5.81 -3.24 1.09
N ILE A 113 6.08 -4.54 1.25
CA ILE A 113 7.16 -5.23 0.55
C ILE A 113 6.93 -5.21 -0.97
N ILE A 114 5.73 -5.55 -1.43
CA ILE A 114 5.39 -5.57 -2.86
C ILE A 114 5.48 -4.17 -3.47
N LEU A 115 5.00 -3.17 -2.73
CA LEU A 115 5.06 -1.74 -3.09
C LEU A 115 6.50 -1.27 -3.32
N TRP A 116 7.39 -1.54 -2.36
CA TRP A 116 8.80 -1.13 -2.48
C TRP A 116 9.54 -1.95 -3.54
N ALA A 117 9.25 -3.25 -3.66
CA ALA A 117 9.80 -4.08 -4.74
C ALA A 117 9.41 -3.53 -6.12
N GLY A 118 8.14 -3.14 -6.31
CA GLY A 118 7.65 -2.54 -7.55
C GLY A 118 8.38 -1.25 -7.93
N ILE A 119 8.71 -0.41 -6.95
CA ILE A 119 9.53 0.80 -7.18
C ILE A 119 10.99 0.45 -7.44
N TYR A 120 11.59 -0.43 -6.64
CA TYR A 120 13.00 -0.81 -6.74
C TYR A 120 13.34 -1.40 -8.13
N LEU A 121 12.40 -2.14 -8.72
CA LEU A 121 12.54 -2.69 -10.07
C LEU A 121 12.40 -1.65 -11.19
N ARG A 122 11.63 -0.57 -10.95
CA ARG A 122 11.35 0.49 -11.95
C ARG A 122 12.34 1.66 -11.94
N PHE A 123 12.95 1.96 -10.80
CA PHE A 123 13.78 3.16 -10.62
C PHE A 123 15.22 2.80 -10.23
N PRO A 124 16.18 2.79 -11.18
CA PRO A 124 17.58 2.47 -10.91
C PRO A 124 18.24 3.42 -9.91
N LYS A 125 17.89 4.72 -9.97
CA LYS A 125 18.42 5.74 -9.06
C LYS A 125 18.11 5.46 -7.59
N LEU A 126 17.04 4.75 -7.29
CA LEU A 126 16.72 4.32 -5.92
C LEU A 126 17.63 3.21 -5.41
N ARG A 127 18.22 2.42 -6.32
CA ARG A 127 19.21 1.38 -5.95
C ARG A 127 20.54 2.00 -5.53
N GLU A 128 20.82 3.21 -6.00
CA GLU A 128 21.99 3.98 -5.56
C GLU A 128 21.84 4.53 -4.14
N LEU A 129 20.65 4.41 -3.52
CA LEU A 129 20.37 4.88 -2.16
C LEU A 129 20.25 3.74 -1.14
N THR A 130 20.30 2.47 -1.56
CA THR A 130 20.19 1.36 -0.62
C THR A 130 21.49 1.21 0.19
N PRO A 131 21.42 0.94 1.50
CA PRO A 131 22.59 0.91 2.40
C PRO A 131 23.55 -0.27 2.14
N TRP A 132 23.26 -1.11 1.15
CA TRP A 132 24.03 -2.30 0.79
C TRP A 132 24.95 -2.08 -0.42
N GLN A 133 25.42 -0.85 -0.62
CA GLN A 133 26.39 -0.55 -1.68
C GLN A 133 27.71 -1.25 -1.34
N LYS A 134 28.17 -2.13 -2.24
CA LYS A 134 29.57 -2.56 -2.30
C LYS A 134 30.35 -1.58 -3.16
#